data_AF-C7EAY7-F1
#
_entry.id   AF-C7EAY7-F1
#
_cell.length_a   1.000
_cell.length_b   1.000
_cell.length_c   1.000
_cell.angle_alpha   90.00
_cell.angle_beta   90.00
_cell.angle_gamma   90.00
#
_symmetry.space_group_name_H-M   'P 1'
#
loop_
_entity.id
_entity.type
_entity.pdbx_description
1 polymer ?
#
loop_
_entity_poly.entity_id
_entity_poly.type
_entity_poly.pdbx_seq_one_letter_code
_entity_poly.pdbx_strand_id
1 'polypeptide(L)'
;NTAHELGHKSEKIEQWLAKVALAQSLYGHFYVEHNFGHHVRVATPQDPASSRFGESFWRFLPRSVFGGLRSAWRIESARLQRKGKRTWSFENNILNAWAMSVVLFATLIGIFGWEVAPWLLLQAVAGFTFLEAANYLEHYGLLRGKRADGSYVRCSPADSWNSDHVVSNLFLYQLQRHSDHHA
;
A
#
# COMPACT_ATOMS: atom_id res chain seq x y z
N ASN A 1 -5.41 -4.42 6.28
CA ASN A 1 -6.83 -4.28 6.67
C ASN A 1 -7.04 -3.08 7.56
N THR A 2 -6.81 -3.15 8.88
CA THR A 2 -6.96 -1.99 9.77
C THR A 2 -6.12 -0.78 9.35
N ALA A 3 -4.87 -1.01 8.94
CA ALA A 3 -4.01 0.03 8.40
C ALA A 3 -4.53 0.68 7.12
N HIS A 4 -5.17 -0.13 6.28
CA HIS A 4 -5.68 0.26 4.97
C HIS A 4 -6.95 1.10 5.17
N GLU A 5 -7.93 0.59 5.93
CA GLU A 5 -9.18 1.31 6.27
C GLU A 5 -8.93 2.64 6.99
N LEU A 6 -8.04 2.67 7.99
CA LEU A 6 -7.69 3.90 8.72
C LEU A 6 -6.90 4.91 7.86
N GLY A 7 -6.22 4.43 6.82
CA GLY A 7 -5.45 5.27 5.90
C GLY A 7 -6.32 6.16 5.01
N HIS A 8 -7.58 5.75 4.76
CA HIS A 8 -8.55 6.49 3.95
C HIS A 8 -9.31 7.57 4.72
N LYS A 9 -9.25 7.56 6.05
CA LYS A 9 -9.96 8.55 6.85
C LYS A 9 -9.24 9.91 6.84
N SER A 10 -10.01 10.99 6.96
CA SER A 10 -9.48 12.37 6.93
C SER A 10 -8.85 12.80 8.26
N GLU A 11 -9.17 12.13 9.35
CA GLU A 11 -8.69 12.50 10.68
C GLU A 11 -7.22 12.13 10.87
N LYS A 12 -6.46 13.07 11.44
CA LYS A 12 -5.01 12.91 11.66
C LYS A 12 -4.67 11.71 12.56
N ILE A 13 -5.56 11.36 13.49
CA ILE A 13 -5.39 10.24 14.42
C ILE A 13 -5.54 8.91 13.67
N GLU A 14 -6.50 8.80 12.77
CA GLU A 14 -6.74 7.57 11.99
C GLU A 14 -5.61 7.34 10.99
N GLN A 15 -5.14 8.39 10.30
CA GLN A 15 -3.95 8.30 9.44
C GLN A 15 -2.67 7.96 10.22
N TRP A 16 -2.58 8.38 11.49
CA TRP A 16 -1.47 8.00 12.36
C TRP A 16 -1.56 6.53 12.77
N LEU A 17 -2.74 6.03 13.15
CA LEU A 17 -2.98 4.62 13.45
C LEU A 17 -2.74 3.72 12.22
N ALA A 18 -3.04 4.21 11.01
CA ALA A 18 -2.70 3.54 9.77
C ALA A 18 -1.18 3.33 9.62
N LYS A 19 -0.40 4.37 9.92
CA LYS A 19 1.07 4.28 9.93
C LYS A 19 1.59 3.35 11.03
N VAL A 20 0.99 3.36 12.23
CA VAL A 20 1.31 2.40 13.31
C VAL A 20 1.04 0.97 12.85
N ALA A 21 -0.10 0.73 12.22
CA ALA A 21 -0.48 -0.58 11.76
C ALA A 21 0.39 -1.08 10.58
N LEU A 22 0.98 -0.19 9.77
CA LEU A 22 2.01 -0.54 8.77
C LEU A 22 3.42 -0.65 9.37
N ALA A 23 3.68 -0.06 10.53
CA ALA A 23 5.01 -0.01 11.13
C ALA A 23 5.56 -1.40 11.43
N GLN A 24 4.68 -2.34 11.80
CA GLN A 24 5.04 -3.74 12.01
C GLN A 24 5.59 -4.43 10.75
N SER A 25 5.21 -3.98 9.54
CA SER A 25 5.62 -4.62 8.28
C SER A 25 6.75 -3.89 7.57
N LEU A 26 7.32 -2.82 8.15
CA LEU A 26 8.30 -1.93 7.51
C LEU A 26 7.83 -1.38 6.14
N TYR A 27 6.52 -1.42 5.88
CA TYR A 27 5.91 -1.15 4.57
C TYR A 27 5.25 0.24 4.52
N GLY A 28 5.79 1.20 5.26
CA GLY A 28 5.20 2.52 5.46
C GLY A 28 5.01 3.36 4.18
N HIS A 29 5.76 3.08 3.12
CA HIS A 29 5.60 3.75 1.82
C HIS A 29 4.28 3.40 1.13
N PHE A 30 3.69 2.24 1.46
CA PHE A 30 2.38 1.83 0.95
C PHE A 30 1.30 2.87 1.26
N TYR A 31 1.34 3.53 2.42
CA TYR A 31 0.39 4.60 2.74
C TYR A 31 0.35 5.70 1.67
N VAL A 32 1.51 6.11 1.16
CA VAL A 32 1.56 7.14 0.12
C VAL A 32 1.18 6.56 -1.23
N GLU A 33 1.78 5.42 -1.61
CA GLU A 33 1.52 4.86 -2.94
C GLU A 33 0.06 4.45 -3.10
N HIS A 34 -0.52 3.80 -2.10
CA HIS A 34 -1.88 3.31 -2.17
C HIS A 34 -2.87 4.48 -2.32
N ASN A 35 -2.84 5.41 -1.37
CA ASN A 35 -3.80 6.53 -1.28
C ASN A 35 -3.67 7.55 -2.41
N PHE A 36 -2.46 7.82 -2.89
CA PHE A 36 -2.22 8.91 -3.85
C PHE A 36 -1.72 8.42 -5.22
N GLY A 37 -1.50 7.12 -5.37
CA GLY A 37 -0.91 6.52 -6.56
C GLY A 37 -1.79 5.44 -7.16
N HIS A 38 -1.93 4.34 -6.45
CA HIS A 38 -2.63 3.13 -6.87
C HIS A 38 -4.09 3.43 -7.22
N HIS A 39 -4.90 4.06 -6.37
CA HIS A 39 -6.29 4.41 -6.73
C HIS A 39 -6.43 5.19 -8.02
N VAL A 40 -5.47 6.09 -8.30
CA VAL A 40 -5.48 6.89 -9.52
C VAL A 40 -5.12 6.04 -10.75
N ARG A 41 -4.21 5.08 -10.59
CA ARG A 41 -3.59 4.31 -11.68
C ARG A 41 -4.00 2.84 -11.74
N VAL A 42 -4.86 2.36 -10.86
CA VAL A 42 -5.31 0.97 -10.76
C VAL A 42 -5.79 0.46 -12.12
N ALA A 43 -5.53 -0.82 -12.41
CA ALA A 43 -5.77 -1.45 -13.71
C ALA A 43 -5.14 -0.67 -14.89
N THR A 44 -3.95 -0.09 -14.70
CA THR A 44 -3.15 0.48 -15.81
C THR A 44 -1.70 -0.01 -15.77
N PRO A 45 -0.97 -0.02 -16.90
CA PRO A 45 0.45 -0.36 -16.94
C PRO A 45 1.35 0.53 -16.08
N GLN A 46 0.87 1.71 -15.69
CA GLN A 46 1.60 2.66 -14.84
C GLN A 46 1.46 2.36 -13.34
N ASP A 47 0.55 1.48 -12.95
CA ASP A 47 0.38 1.05 -11.56
C ASP A 47 1.24 -0.19 -11.25
N PRO A 48 2.19 -0.09 -10.31
CA PRO A 48 2.97 -1.23 -9.87
C PRO A 48 2.12 -2.34 -9.25
N ALA A 49 1.03 -2.00 -8.57
CA ALA A 49 0.20 -2.93 -7.82
C ALA A 49 -0.91 -3.60 -8.66
N SER A 50 -1.02 -3.27 -9.95
CA SER A 50 -1.90 -3.98 -10.89
C SER A 50 -1.17 -5.17 -11.52
N SER A 51 -1.66 -6.37 -11.28
CA SER A 51 -1.11 -7.63 -11.81
C SER A 51 -1.56 -7.87 -13.25
N ARG A 52 -0.63 -8.29 -14.10
CA ARG A 52 -0.89 -8.46 -15.54
C ARG A 52 -1.46 -9.85 -15.80
N PHE A 53 -2.24 -9.97 -16.87
CA PHE A 53 -2.73 -11.28 -17.31
C PHE A 53 -1.55 -12.21 -17.63
N GLY A 54 -1.54 -13.41 -17.02
CA GLY A 54 -0.45 -14.38 -17.14
C GLY A 54 0.82 -14.07 -16.35
N GLU A 55 0.85 -12.98 -15.57
CA GLU A 55 1.97 -12.70 -14.66
C GLU A 55 1.88 -13.62 -13.43
N SER A 56 2.98 -14.28 -13.07
CA SER A 56 3.05 -15.04 -11.83
C SER A 56 3.21 -14.11 -10.64
N PHE A 57 2.70 -14.53 -9.48
CA PHE A 57 2.85 -13.79 -8.23
C PHE A 57 4.32 -13.45 -7.92
N TRP A 58 5.24 -14.37 -8.18
CA TRP A 58 6.68 -14.16 -7.94
C TRP A 58 7.32 -13.13 -8.86
N ARG A 59 6.76 -12.87 -10.05
CA ARG A 59 7.19 -11.79 -10.93
C ARG A 59 6.52 -10.46 -10.56
N PHE A 60 5.27 -10.53 -10.14
CA PHE A 60 4.50 -9.39 -9.65
C PHE A 60 5.11 -8.80 -8.38
N LEU A 61 5.41 -9.62 -7.38
CA LEU A 61 5.79 -9.18 -6.03
C LEU A 61 6.97 -8.18 -6.02
N PRO A 62 8.15 -8.48 -6.60
CA PRO A 62 9.24 -7.51 -6.62
C PRO A 62 8.91 -6.28 -7.48
N ARG A 63 8.15 -6.43 -8.57
CA ARG A 63 7.73 -5.30 -9.41
C ARG A 63 6.82 -4.34 -8.65
N SER A 64 5.85 -4.88 -7.91
CA SER A 64 4.92 -4.10 -7.09
C SER A 64 5.65 -3.41 -5.94
N VAL A 65 6.45 -4.15 -5.17
CA VAL A 65 7.19 -3.60 -4.01
C VAL A 65 8.15 -2.47 -4.42
N PHE A 66 9.05 -2.72 -5.36
CA PHE A 66 10.04 -1.69 -5.75
C PHE A 66 9.41 -0.58 -6.58
N GLY A 67 8.43 -0.91 -7.42
CA GLY A 67 7.70 0.09 -8.20
C GLY A 67 6.87 1.01 -7.31
N GLY A 68 6.18 0.44 -6.31
CA GLY A 68 5.38 1.15 -5.34
C GLY A 68 6.23 2.06 -4.46
N LEU A 69 7.39 1.59 -3.99
CA LEU A 69 8.34 2.44 -3.27
C LEU A 69 8.81 3.64 -4.10
N ARG A 70 9.24 3.40 -5.35
CA ARG A 70 9.69 4.48 -6.26
C ARG A 70 8.58 5.49 -6.53
N SER A 71 7.37 5.00 -6.74
CA SER A 71 6.22 5.84 -7.02
C SER A 71 5.78 6.64 -5.79
N ALA A 72 5.70 6.01 -4.61
CA ALA A 72 5.46 6.68 -3.33
C ALA A 72 6.45 7.82 -3.12
N TRP A 73 7.74 7.54 -3.30
CA TRP A 73 8.79 8.53 -3.09
C TRP A 73 8.65 9.74 -4.02
N ARG A 74 8.33 9.49 -5.29
CA ARG A 74 8.07 10.54 -6.29
C ARG A 74 6.86 11.38 -5.91
N ILE A 75 5.74 10.75 -5.53
CA ILE A 75 4.51 11.43 -5.14
C ILE A 75 4.75 12.31 -3.91
N GLU A 76 5.38 11.76 -2.87
CA GLU A 76 5.63 12.47 -1.63
C GLU A 76 6.63 13.61 -1.80
N SER A 77 7.69 13.39 -2.58
CA SER A 77 8.63 14.44 -2.95
C SER A 77 7.92 15.60 -3.65
N ALA A 78 7.07 15.31 -4.63
CA ALA A 78 6.30 16.34 -5.34
C ALA A 78 5.31 17.07 -4.42
N ARG A 79 4.68 16.38 -3.46
CA ARG A 79 3.83 17.01 -2.44
C ARG A 79 4.62 18.01 -1.59
N LEU A 80 5.81 17.64 -1.12
CA LEU A 80 6.65 18.50 -0.27
C LEU A 80 7.22 19.68 -1.06
N GLN A 81 7.68 19.47 -2.29
CA GLN A 81 8.19 20.53 -3.15
C GLN A 81 7.13 21.59 -3.46
N ARG A 82 5.88 21.19 -3.73
CA ARG A 82 4.75 22.13 -3.90
C ARG A 82 4.46 22.96 -2.64
N LYS A 83 4.89 22.50 -1.47
CA LYS A 83 4.78 23.21 -0.19
C LYS A 83 6.05 24.00 0.18
N GLY A 84 7.06 24.06 -0.71
CA GLY A 84 8.34 24.69 -0.43
C GLY A 84 9.17 23.97 0.63
N LYS A 85 8.91 22.67 0.86
CA LYS A 85 9.58 21.85 1.89
C LYS A 85 10.62 20.91 1.26
N ARG A 86 11.65 20.57 2.04
CA ARG A 86 12.66 19.56 1.65
C ARG A 86 12.04 18.15 1.71
N THR A 87 12.35 17.31 0.72
CA THR A 87 11.95 15.90 0.70
C THR A 87 12.42 15.14 1.95
N TRP A 88 13.66 15.38 2.36
CA TRP A 88 14.21 14.85 3.61
C TRP A 88 13.82 15.77 4.77
N SER A 89 12.65 15.54 5.33
CA SER A 89 12.14 16.28 6.48
C SER A 89 11.17 15.41 7.29
N PHE A 90 10.89 15.82 8.54
CA PHE A 90 9.88 15.16 9.38
C PHE A 90 8.46 15.26 8.82
N GLU A 91 8.22 16.18 7.88
CA GLU A 91 6.94 16.30 7.17
C GLU A 91 6.76 15.22 6.08
N ASN A 92 7.80 14.45 5.76
CA ASN A 92 7.72 13.34 4.82
C ASN A 92 7.05 12.12 5.48
N ASN A 93 5.89 11.74 4.94
CA ASN A 93 5.09 10.64 5.46
C ASN A 93 5.81 9.28 5.40
N ILE A 94 6.64 9.06 4.38
CA ILE A 94 7.39 7.80 4.23
C ILE A 94 8.47 7.71 5.30
N LEU A 95 9.26 8.78 5.46
CA LEU A 95 10.32 8.82 6.48
C LEU A 95 9.73 8.73 7.89
N ASN A 96 8.61 9.41 8.14
CA ASN A 96 7.90 9.32 9.41
C ASN A 96 7.41 7.88 9.70
N ALA A 97 6.82 7.20 8.72
CA ALA A 97 6.36 5.82 8.90
C ALA A 97 7.53 4.83 9.10
N TRP A 98 8.64 5.01 8.40
CA TRP A 98 9.85 4.21 8.61
C TRP A 98 10.50 4.47 9.97
N ALA A 99 10.54 5.72 10.42
CA ALA A 99 11.01 6.04 11.77
C ALA A 99 10.16 5.35 12.84
N MET A 100 8.84 5.32 12.68
CA MET A 100 7.94 4.59 13.59
C MET A 100 8.25 3.08 13.60
N SER A 101 8.55 2.51 12.44
CA SER A 101 8.93 1.09 12.31
C SER A 101 10.26 0.81 13.03
N VAL A 102 11.26 1.66 12.85
CA VAL A 102 12.56 1.56 13.51
C VAL A 102 12.41 1.66 15.03
N VAL A 103 11.62 2.62 15.53
CA VAL A 103 11.35 2.76 16.97
C VAL A 103 10.68 1.49 17.51
N LEU A 104 9.64 0.99 16.83
CA LEU A 104 8.95 -0.24 17.23
C LEU A 104 9.92 -1.44 17.32
N PHE A 105 10.72 -1.66 16.28
CA PHE A 105 11.66 -2.78 16.22
C PHE A 105 12.76 -2.65 17.28
N ALA A 106 13.32 -1.45 17.44
CA ALA A 106 14.34 -1.17 18.45
C ALA A 106 13.80 -1.38 19.87
N THR A 107 12.56 -0.96 20.15
CA THR A 107 11.90 -1.20 21.44
C THR A 107 11.70 -2.70 21.71
N LEU A 108 11.21 -3.45 20.73
CA LEU A 108 11.00 -4.90 20.90
C LEU A 108 12.33 -5.64 21.11
N ILE A 109 13.36 -5.31 20.34
CA ILE A 109 14.71 -5.87 20.52
C ILE A 109 15.30 -5.46 21.88
N GLY A 110 15.11 -4.22 22.31
CA GLY A 110 15.59 -3.75 23.62
C GLY A 110 14.92 -4.45 24.81
N ILE A 111 13.65 -4.84 24.68
CA ILE A 111 12.89 -5.52 25.73
C ILE A 111 13.14 -7.03 25.73
N PHE A 112 13.14 -7.66 24.55
CA PHE A 112 13.14 -9.12 24.40
C PHE A 112 14.48 -9.72 23.98
N GLY A 113 15.50 -8.89 23.72
CA GLY A 113 16.81 -9.31 23.26
C GLY A 113 16.96 -9.34 21.74
N TRP A 114 18.18 -9.55 21.25
CA TRP A 114 18.46 -9.60 19.81
C TRP A 114 17.86 -10.84 19.14
N GLU A 115 17.55 -11.88 19.92
CA GLU A 115 16.99 -13.16 19.50
C GLU A 115 15.64 -13.01 18.80
N VAL A 116 14.89 -11.93 19.06
CA VAL A 116 13.61 -11.67 18.38
C VAL A 116 13.78 -11.06 16.98
N ALA A 117 14.94 -10.52 16.64
CA ALA A 117 15.15 -9.80 15.37
C ALA A 117 14.82 -10.63 14.12
N PRO A 118 15.22 -11.91 14.00
CA PRO A 118 14.84 -12.74 12.86
C PRO A 118 13.32 -12.94 12.73
N TRP A 119 12.62 -13.06 13.87
CA TRP A 119 11.16 -13.23 13.90
C TRP A 119 10.43 -11.96 13.49
N LEU A 120 10.91 -10.80 13.90
CA LEU A 120 10.39 -9.50 13.46
C LEU A 120 10.58 -9.32 11.95
N LEU A 121 11.74 -9.68 11.40
CA LEU A 121 11.96 -9.62 9.95
C LEU A 121 11.05 -10.58 9.19
N LEU A 122 10.94 -11.83 9.66
CA LEU A 122 10.06 -12.83 9.05
C LEU A 122 8.60 -12.36 9.04
N GLN A 123 8.12 -11.86 10.17
CA GLN A 123 6.78 -11.29 10.30
C GLN A 123 6.57 -10.08 9.37
N ALA A 124 7.56 -9.20 9.24
CA ALA A 124 7.46 -8.04 8.36
C ALA A 124 7.32 -8.46 6.89
N VAL A 125 8.14 -9.43 6.47
CA VAL A 125 8.11 -10.03 5.13
C VAL A 125 6.77 -10.70 4.85
N ALA A 126 6.28 -11.51 5.79
CA ALA A 126 4.96 -12.12 5.68
C ALA A 126 3.87 -11.06 5.55
N GLY A 127 3.91 -10.01 6.38
CA GLY A 127 2.92 -8.94 6.39
C GLY A 127 2.79 -8.20 5.05
N PHE A 128 3.89 -7.70 4.49
CA PHE A 128 3.80 -7.03 3.18
C PHE A 128 3.51 -8.01 2.05
N THR A 129 3.96 -9.26 2.14
CA THR A 129 3.66 -10.29 1.12
C THR A 129 2.16 -10.59 1.06
N PHE A 130 1.49 -10.68 2.22
CA PHE A 130 0.03 -10.84 2.26
C PHE A 130 -0.71 -9.63 1.69
N LEU A 131 -0.21 -8.42 1.96
CA LEU A 131 -0.78 -7.20 1.38
C LEU A 131 -0.65 -7.20 -0.15
N GLU A 132 0.51 -7.57 -0.67
CA GLU A 132 0.74 -7.65 -2.12
C GLU A 132 -0.01 -8.83 -2.76
N ALA A 133 -0.25 -9.92 -2.02
CA ALA A 133 -1.11 -11.00 -2.49
C ALA A 133 -2.56 -10.54 -2.67
N ALA A 134 -3.07 -9.69 -1.79
CA ALA A 134 -4.38 -9.06 -1.98
C ALA A 134 -4.40 -8.21 -3.25
N ASN A 135 -3.46 -7.27 -3.41
CA ASN A 135 -3.33 -6.47 -4.65
C ASN A 135 -3.26 -7.35 -5.90
N TYR A 136 -2.45 -8.42 -5.85
CA TYR A 136 -2.28 -9.34 -6.98
C TYR A 136 -3.59 -10.00 -7.39
N LEU A 137 -4.38 -10.48 -6.42
CA LEU A 137 -5.64 -11.16 -6.69
C LEU A 137 -6.72 -10.17 -7.13
N GLU A 138 -6.85 -9.05 -6.41
CA GLU A 138 -7.86 -8.02 -6.64
C GLU A 138 -7.74 -7.32 -7.99
N HIS A 139 -6.54 -7.29 -8.58
CA HIS A 139 -6.31 -6.62 -9.88
C HIS A 139 -5.88 -7.56 -11.00
N TYR A 140 -6.01 -8.87 -10.80
CA TYR A 140 -5.46 -9.86 -11.75
C TYR A 140 -6.01 -9.74 -13.16
N GLY A 141 -5.14 -9.35 -14.08
CA GLY A 141 -5.46 -9.33 -15.51
C GLY A 141 -6.42 -8.20 -15.93
N LEU A 142 -6.71 -7.26 -15.03
CA LEU A 142 -7.59 -6.13 -15.32
C LEU A 142 -6.82 -5.00 -16.00
N LEU A 143 -7.44 -4.40 -17.01
CA LEU A 143 -6.88 -3.29 -17.76
C LEU A 143 -7.97 -2.30 -18.15
N ARG A 144 -7.85 -1.08 -17.64
CA ARG A 144 -8.74 0.03 -17.98
C ARG A 144 -8.65 0.37 -19.45
N GLY A 145 -9.82 0.63 -20.03
CA GLY A 145 -9.94 1.18 -21.38
C GLY A 145 -9.26 2.53 -21.52
N LYS A 146 -8.74 2.81 -22.71
CA LYS A 146 -8.25 4.15 -23.08
C LYS A 146 -9.31 4.92 -23.83
N ARG A 147 -9.36 6.23 -23.59
CA ARG A 147 -10.13 7.19 -24.37
C ARG A 147 -9.40 7.53 -25.67
N ALA A 148 -10.09 8.21 -26.58
CA ALA A 148 -9.54 8.65 -27.86
C ALA A 148 -8.33 9.60 -27.70
N ASP A 149 -8.24 10.34 -26.59
CA ASP A 149 -7.11 11.22 -26.25
C ASP A 149 -5.92 10.48 -25.63
N GLY A 150 -5.99 9.15 -25.47
CA GLY A 150 -4.95 8.32 -24.87
C GLY A 150 -4.97 8.26 -23.33
N SER A 151 -5.84 9.02 -22.66
CA SER A 151 -6.04 8.93 -21.21
C SER A 151 -6.86 7.68 -20.84
N TYR A 152 -6.69 7.17 -19.61
CA TYR A 152 -7.51 6.05 -19.13
C TYR A 152 -8.89 6.53 -18.70
N VAL A 153 -9.88 5.65 -18.85
CA VAL A 153 -11.21 5.87 -18.27
C VAL A 153 -11.11 6.01 -16.75
N ARG A 154 -12.12 6.66 -16.14
CA ARG A 154 -12.21 6.73 -14.67
C ARG A 154 -12.32 5.31 -14.13
N CYS A 155 -11.70 5.06 -12.97
CA CYS A 155 -11.83 3.80 -12.28
C CYS A 155 -13.31 3.48 -12.02
N SER A 156 -13.66 2.21 -12.19
CA SER A 156 -14.99 1.68 -12.00
C SER A 156 -14.92 0.38 -11.20
N PRO A 157 -16.06 -0.09 -10.65
CA PRO A 157 -16.13 -1.39 -9.99
C PRO A 157 -15.55 -2.57 -10.81
N ALA A 158 -15.63 -2.50 -12.14
CA ALA A 158 -15.11 -3.53 -13.04
C ALA A 158 -13.57 -3.59 -13.10
N ASP A 159 -12.87 -2.60 -12.53
CA ASP A 159 -11.40 -2.51 -12.51
C ASP A 159 -10.78 -3.16 -11.26
N SER A 160 -11.59 -3.90 -10.50
CA SER A 160 -11.16 -4.77 -9.40
C SER A 160 -12.06 -5.98 -9.25
N TRP A 161 -11.49 -7.10 -8.81
CA TRP A 161 -12.22 -8.30 -8.42
C TRP A 161 -12.73 -8.16 -6.98
N ASN A 162 -13.99 -8.52 -6.77
CA ASN A 162 -14.62 -8.59 -5.45
C ASN A 162 -14.81 -10.03 -4.98
N SER A 163 -14.87 -10.20 -3.66
CA SER A 163 -15.40 -11.38 -3.00
C SER A 163 -16.42 -10.96 -1.94
N ASP A 164 -17.67 -11.36 -2.12
CA ASP A 164 -18.79 -11.00 -1.23
C ASP A 164 -18.93 -11.93 -0.01
N HIS A 165 -17.88 -12.67 0.34
CA HIS A 165 -17.93 -13.58 1.49
C HIS A 165 -17.93 -12.84 2.83
N VAL A 166 -19.03 -12.96 3.58
CA VAL A 166 -19.31 -12.22 4.83
C VAL A 166 -18.21 -12.39 5.89
N VAL A 167 -17.70 -13.60 6.10
CA VAL A 167 -16.69 -13.89 7.12
C VAL A 167 -15.37 -13.20 6.75
N SER A 168 -14.91 -13.35 5.51
CA SER A 168 -13.68 -12.74 5.03
C SER A 168 -13.79 -11.21 4.96
N ASN A 169 -14.96 -10.66 4.62
CA ASN A 169 -15.22 -9.22 4.68
C ASN A 169 -15.22 -8.67 6.11
N LEU A 170 -15.69 -9.42 7.11
CA LEU A 170 -15.61 -8.97 8.50
C LEU A 170 -14.16 -9.02 9.02
N PHE A 171 -13.42 -10.10 8.73
CA PHE A 171 -12.03 -10.26 9.18
C PHE A 171 -11.03 -9.35 8.46
N LEU A 172 -11.29 -9.04 7.19
CA LEU A 172 -10.42 -8.19 6.38
C LEU A 172 -10.87 -6.72 6.35
N TYR A 173 -11.85 -6.31 7.16
CA TYR A 173 -12.42 -4.96 7.14
C TYR A 173 -12.88 -4.53 5.73
N GLN A 174 -13.72 -5.37 5.10
CA GLN A 174 -14.31 -5.17 3.78
C GLN A 174 -13.31 -5.03 2.62
N LEU A 175 -12.04 -5.39 2.82
CA LEU A 175 -11.04 -5.38 1.74
C LEU A 175 -11.53 -6.11 0.48
N GLN A 176 -12.37 -7.13 0.63
CA GLN A 176 -12.87 -7.91 -0.50
C GLN A 176 -14.00 -7.24 -1.29
N ARG A 177 -14.53 -6.08 -0.84
CA ARG A 177 -15.37 -5.17 -1.64
C ARG A 177 -14.53 -4.08 -2.29
N HIS A 178 -13.40 -4.48 -2.85
CA HIS A 178 -12.44 -3.61 -3.50
C HIS A 178 -13.04 -2.73 -4.61
N SER A 179 -14.08 -3.22 -5.30
CA SER A 179 -14.80 -2.46 -6.32
C SER A 179 -15.51 -1.22 -5.78
N ASP A 180 -16.04 -1.29 -4.56
CA ASP A 180 -16.66 -0.14 -3.88
C ASP A 180 -15.58 0.78 -3.30
N HIS A 181 -14.40 0.22 -2.99
CA HIS A 181 -13.24 0.93 -2.45
C HIS A 181 -12.54 1.84 -3.49
N HIS A 182 -12.55 1.45 -4.76
CA HIS A 182 -11.92 2.21 -5.86
C HIS A 182 -12.85 3.20 -6.61
N ALA A 183 -14.15 3.29 -6.24
CA ALA A 183 -15.16 4.09 -6.95
C ALA A 183 -15.16 5.60 -6.58
#